data_AF-Q4N0Y0-F1
#
_entry.id   AF-Q4N0Y0-F1
#
_cell.length_a   1.000
_cell.length_b   1.000
_cell.length_c   1.000
_cell.angle_alpha   90.00
_cell.angle_beta   90.00
_cell.angle_gamma   90.00
#
_symmetry.space_group_name_H-M   'P 1'
#
loop_
_entity.id
_entity.type
_entity.pdbx_description
1 polymer ?
#
loop_
_entity_poly.entity_id
_entity_poly.type
_entity_poly.pdbx_seq_one_letter_code
_entity_poly.pdbx_strand_id
1 'polypeptide(L)'
;MSYGWLTESTLGPKKPKEITVPKGSIASLNNIIKRHIQKDNEKHEQKRKYKKVWIKFIYTFQTDLFELSNPGVELRNKIDRKESTINRRDRRKKMEEKAKLYNQMKEGKLDPGENSEFLVDFKRKIQTDQEDLKEGEEG
;
A
#
# COMPACT_ATOMS: atom_id res chain seq x y z
N MET A 1 -13.69 -55.07 -42.95
CA MET A 1 -12.71 -54.89 -44.04
C MET A 1 -11.39 -54.48 -43.42
N SER A 2 -10.39 -55.36 -43.40
CA SER A 2 -9.04 -55.01 -42.95
C SER A 2 -8.32 -54.29 -44.07
N TYR A 3 -7.62 -53.19 -43.76
CA TYR A 3 -6.79 -52.45 -44.71
C TYR A 3 -5.54 -53.27 -45.04
N GLY A 4 -5.67 -54.33 -45.83
CA GLY A 4 -4.60 -55.26 -46.20
C GLY A 4 -3.52 -54.71 -47.13
N TRP A 5 -3.44 -53.39 -47.31
CA TRP A 5 -2.49 -52.74 -48.22
C TRP A 5 -1.43 -51.89 -47.51
N LEU A 6 -1.58 -51.65 -46.19
CA LEU A 6 -0.56 -50.97 -45.38
C LEU A 6 -0.11 -51.94 -44.29
N THR A 7 0.99 -52.63 -44.54
CA THR A 7 1.63 -53.47 -43.53
C THR A 7 2.12 -52.57 -42.39
N GLU A 8 2.02 -53.02 -41.14
CA GLU A 8 2.47 -52.29 -39.94
C GLU A 8 3.92 -51.79 -40.05
N SER A 9 4.74 -52.41 -40.89
CA SER A 9 6.11 -52.00 -41.25
C SER A 9 6.20 -50.67 -42.01
N THR A 10 5.12 -50.17 -42.62
CA THR A 10 5.08 -48.83 -43.25
C THR A 10 4.84 -47.68 -42.27
N LEU A 11 4.44 -47.97 -41.03
CA LEU A 11 4.26 -46.97 -39.96
C LEU A 11 5.56 -46.62 -39.24
N GLY A 12 6.62 -47.40 -39.46
CA GLY A 12 7.94 -47.13 -38.90
C GLY A 12 8.55 -45.87 -39.54
N PRO A 13 9.26 -45.03 -38.75
CA PRO A 13 9.94 -43.87 -39.31
C PRO A 13 10.94 -44.32 -40.38
N LYS A 14 10.72 -43.88 -41.62
CA LYS A 14 11.62 -44.16 -42.74
C LYS A 14 12.94 -43.43 -42.52
N LYS A 15 14.05 -44.02 -42.99
CA LYS A 15 15.36 -43.35 -42.97
C LYS A 15 15.25 -42.01 -43.71
N PRO A 16 15.76 -40.90 -43.14
CA PRO A 16 15.70 -39.60 -43.79
C PRO A 16 16.44 -39.67 -45.12
N LYS A 17 15.83 -39.12 -46.18
CA LYS A 17 16.48 -38.94 -47.48
C LYS A 17 17.21 -37.61 -47.48
N GLU A 18 18.50 -37.63 -47.76
CA GLU A 18 19.31 -36.42 -47.90
C GLU A 18 18.89 -35.67 -49.16
N ILE A 19 18.60 -34.38 -49.01
CA ILE A 19 18.27 -33.48 -50.12
C ILE A 19 19.53 -32.66 -50.40
N THR A 20 20.10 -32.82 -51.59
CA THR A 20 21.28 -32.07 -52.02
C THR A 20 20.88 -30.65 -52.43
N VAL A 21 21.03 -29.71 -51.50
CA VAL A 21 20.73 -28.29 -51.72
C VAL A 21 22.00 -27.53 -52.11
N PRO A 22 21.98 -26.63 -53.11
CA PRO A 22 23.13 -25.80 -53.43
C PRO A 22 23.52 -24.90 -52.25
N LYS A 23 24.83 -24.83 -51.96
CA LYS A 23 25.39 -24.11 -50.80
C LYS A 23 24.97 -22.62 -50.72
N GLY A 24 24.69 -22.00 -51.87
CA GLY A 24 24.21 -20.61 -51.94
C GLY A 24 22.82 -20.39 -51.33
N SER A 25 21.91 -21.36 -51.42
CA SER A 25 20.55 -21.26 -50.88
C SER A 25 20.52 -21.30 -49.34
N ILE A 26 21.45 -22.04 -48.74
CA ILE A 26 21.59 -22.19 -47.28
C ILE A 26 22.12 -20.90 -46.63
N ALA A 27 22.99 -20.16 -47.32
CA ALA A 27 23.56 -18.92 -46.79
C ALA A 27 22.49 -17.84 -46.55
N SER A 28 21.52 -17.70 -47.46
CA SER A 28 20.41 -16.75 -47.33
C SER A 28 19.51 -17.10 -46.13
N LEU A 29 19.15 -18.38 -45.99
CA LEU A 29 18.36 -18.87 -44.87
C LEU A 29 19.08 -18.65 -43.52
N ASN A 30 20.36 -18.97 -43.45
CA ASN A 30 21.17 -18.78 -42.24
C ASN A 30 21.24 -17.30 -41.83
N ASN A 31 21.31 -16.38 -42.79
CA ASN A 31 21.29 -14.94 -42.49
C ASN A 31 19.94 -14.49 -41.93
N ILE A 32 18.83 -15.03 -42.45
CA ILE A 32 17.49 -14.74 -41.93
C ILE A 32 17.34 -15.29 -40.50
N ILE A 33 17.78 -16.51 -40.26
CA ILE A 33 17.76 -17.14 -38.92
C ILE A 33 18.59 -16.33 -37.93
N LYS A 34 19.82 -15.93 -38.31
CA LYS A 34 20.68 -15.10 -37.46
C LYS A 34 20.03 -13.75 -37.10
N ARG A 35 19.40 -13.08 -38.07
CA ARG A 35 18.68 -11.82 -37.83
C ARG A 35 17.52 -12.00 -36.85
N HIS A 36 16.76 -13.09 -36.97
CA HIS A 36 15.66 -13.38 -36.05
C HIS A 36 16.15 -13.66 -34.63
N ILE A 37 17.18 -14.50 -34.48
CA ILE A 37 17.78 -14.82 -33.17
C ILE A 37 18.29 -13.53 -32.49
N GLN A 38 18.96 -12.67 -33.25
CA GLN A 38 19.52 -11.43 -32.71
C GLN A 38 18.43 -10.46 -32.24
N LYS A 39 17.36 -10.31 -33.04
CA LYS A 39 16.20 -9.48 -32.68
C LYS A 39 15.48 -9.97 -31.43
N ASP A 40 15.36 -11.28 -31.25
CA ASP A 40 14.73 -11.84 -30.05
C ASP A 40 15.62 -11.67 -28.81
N ASN A 41 16.93 -11.87 -28.95
CA ASN A 41 17.90 -11.62 -27.88
C ASN A 41 17.86 -10.16 -27.40
N GLU A 42 17.83 -9.18 -28.32
CA GLU A 42 17.73 -7.76 -28.01
C GLU A 42 16.45 -7.41 -27.23
N LYS A 43 15.29 -7.96 -27.65
CA LYS A 43 14.01 -7.78 -26.93
C LYS A 43 14.07 -8.36 -25.52
N HIS A 44 14.64 -9.55 -25.35
CA HIS A 44 14.78 -10.19 -24.04
C HIS A 44 15.74 -9.41 -23.13
N GLU A 45 16.81 -8.86 -23.69
CA GLU A 45 17.78 -8.06 -22.93
C GLU A 45 17.20 -6.72 -22.47
N GLN A 46 16.45 -6.03 -23.33
CA GLN A 46 15.72 -4.81 -22.96
C GLN A 46 14.74 -5.08 -21.82
N LYS A 47 13.91 -6.13 -21.92
CA LYS A 47 12.97 -6.52 -20.85
C LYS A 47 13.68 -6.82 -19.52
N ARG A 48 14.85 -7.46 -19.55
CA ARG A 48 15.67 -7.72 -18.36
C ARG A 48 16.21 -6.42 -17.73
N LYS A 49 16.64 -5.46 -18.55
CA LYS A 49 17.13 -4.14 -18.08
C LYS A 49 16.01 -3.36 -17.38
N TYR A 50 14.83 -3.24 -17.99
CA TYR A 50 13.69 -2.58 -17.37
C TYR A 50 13.28 -3.22 -16.05
N LYS A 51 13.21 -4.56 -15.98
CA LYS A 51 12.85 -5.27 -14.75
C LYS A 51 13.84 -5.01 -13.60
N LYS A 52 15.14 -4.96 -13.88
CA LYS A 52 16.18 -4.66 -12.87
C LYS A 52 16.07 -3.24 -12.34
N VAL A 53 15.85 -2.25 -13.22
CA VAL A 53 15.69 -0.85 -12.82
C VAL A 53 14.43 -0.67 -11.95
N TRP A 54 13.33 -1.30 -12.34
CA TRP A 54 12.06 -1.22 -11.61
C TRP A 54 12.15 -1.87 -10.21
N ILE A 55 12.78 -3.03 -10.10
CA ILE A 55 13.02 -3.68 -8.79
C ILE A 55 13.87 -2.79 -7.89
N LYS A 56 14.94 -2.18 -8.42
CA LYS A 56 15.80 -1.28 -7.65
C LYS A 56 15.02 -0.04 -7.17
N PHE A 57 14.19 0.55 -8.03
CA PHE A 57 13.35 1.69 -7.69
C PHE A 57 12.38 1.37 -6.54
N ILE A 58 11.70 0.22 -6.60
CA ILE A 58 10.78 -0.21 -5.53
C ILE A 58 11.51 -0.38 -4.20
N TYR A 59 12.69 -1.01 -4.23
CA TYR A 59 13.46 -1.25 -3.02
C TYR A 59 13.88 0.06 -2.35
N THR A 60 14.37 1.02 -3.13
CA THR A 60 14.76 2.34 -2.62
C THR A 60 13.56 3.14 -2.10
N PHE A 61 12.39 3.02 -2.75
CA PHE A 61 11.19 3.74 -2.33
C PHE A 61 10.60 3.15 -1.04
N GLN A 62 10.68 1.83 -0.85
CA GLN A 62 10.23 1.19 0.38
C GLN A 62 11.13 1.54 1.57
N THR A 63 12.45 1.55 1.40
CA THR A 63 13.37 1.92 2.50
C THR A 63 13.12 3.36 2.97
N ASP A 64 12.88 4.27 2.03
CA ASP A 64 12.63 5.68 2.33
C ASP A 64 11.31 5.89 3.11
N LEU A 65 10.26 5.12 2.79
CA LEU A 65 8.97 5.18 3.51
C LEU A 65 9.03 4.63 4.94
N PHE A 66 9.91 3.67 5.22
CA PHE A 66 10.10 3.16 6.60
C PHE A 66 11.05 4.05 7.41
N GLU A 67 11.95 4.77 6.76
CA GLU A 67 12.85 5.74 7.40
C GLU A 67 12.19 7.11 7.64
N LEU A 68 11.13 7.43 6.89
CA LEU A 68 10.34 8.64 7.08
C LEU A 68 9.49 8.56 8.35
N SER A 69 10.13 8.82 9.49
CA SER A 69 9.46 8.88 10.79
C SER A 69 8.40 10.00 10.81
N ASN A 70 7.20 9.67 11.27
CA ASN A 70 6.13 10.66 11.42
C ASN A 70 6.30 11.43 12.74
N PRO A 71 6.61 12.74 12.69
CA PRO A 71 6.88 13.52 13.90
C PRO A 71 5.66 13.58 14.84
N GLY A 72 4.44 13.52 14.31
CA GLY A 72 3.22 13.49 15.13
C GLY A 72 3.09 12.19 15.93
N VAL A 73 3.51 11.06 15.36
CA VAL A 73 3.52 9.76 16.06
C VAL A 73 4.57 9.76 17.17
N GLU A 74 5.75 10.32 16.92
CA GLU A 74 6.79 10.45 17.94
C GLU A 74 6.36 11.34 19.11
N LEU A 75 5.74 12.48 18.81
CA LEU A 75 5.20 13.41 19.82
C LEU A 75 4.15 12.71 20.68
N ARG A 76 3.20 12.00 20.06
CA ARG A 76 2.18 11.24 20.79
C ARG A 76 2.79 10.14 21.66
N ASN A 77 3.71 9.34 21.11
CA ASN A 77 4.41 8.31 21.87
C ASN A 77 5.16 8.89 23.07
N LYS A 78 5.74 10.08 22.94
CA LYS A 78 6.43 10.78 24.04
C LYS A 78 5.46 11.21 25.13
N ILE A 79 4.26 11.66 24.78
CA ILE A 79 3.20 12.00 25.73
C ILE A 79 2.69 10.74 26.42
N ASP A 80 2.33 9.71 25.66
CA ASP A 80 1.77 8.45 26.17
C ASP A 80 2.76 7.76 27.13
N ARG A 81 4.06 7.76 26.82
CA ARG A 81 5.12 7.25 27.72
C ARG A 81 5.23 8.04 29.01
N LYS A 82 5.04 9.36 28.97
CA LYS A 82 5.04 10.19 30.19
C LYS A 82 3.79 9.95 31.02
N GLU A 83 2.65 9.69 30.39
CA GLU A 83 1.39 9.42 31.12
C GLU A 83 1.36 8.03 31.76
N SER A 84 1.98 7.04 31.12
CA SER A 84 2.06 5.67 31.65
C SER A 84 2.90 5.58 32.92
N THR A 85 3.91 6.44 33.08
CA THR A 85 4.80 6.47 34.27
C THR A 85 4.22 7.23 35.46
N ILE A 86 3.07 7.91 35.31
CA ILE A 86 2.43 8.66 36.39
C ILE A 86 1.84 7.70 37.43
N ASN A 87 2.12 7.97 38.71
CA ASN A 87 1.57 7.23 39.84
C ASN A 87 0.02 7.34 39.89
N ARG A 88 -0.67 6.28 40.33
CA ARG A 88 -2.13 6.21 40.40
C ARG A 88 -2.75 7.39 41.18
N ARG A 89 -2.10 7.84 42.26
CA ARG A 89 -2.56 8.99 43.06
C ARG A 89 -2.54 10.29 42.27
N ASP A 90 -1.46 10.56 41.55
CA ASP A 90 -1.30 11.78 40.74
C ASP A 90 -2.22 11.75 39.52
N ARG A 91 -2.41 10.56 38.93
CA ARG A 91 -3.40 10.36 37.85
C ARG A 91 -4.80 10.70 38.34
N ARG A 92 -5.19 10.23 39.53
CA ARG A 92 -6.48 10.55 40.15
C ARG A 92 -6.63 12.05 40.39
N LYS A 93 -5.60 12.70 40.96
CA LYS A 93 -5.62 14.16 41.21
C LYS A 93 -5.82 14.96 39.92
N LYS A 94 -5.09 14.63 38.85
CA LYS A 94 -5.25 15.26 37.52
C LYS A 94 -6.66 15.06 36.94
N MET A 95 -7.24 13.87 37.11
CA MET A 95 -8.60 13.60 36.66
C MET A 95 -9.63 14.42 37.46
N GLU A 96 -9.45 14.55 38.78
CA GLU A 96 -10.29 15.39 39.63
C GLU A 96 -10.18 16.88 39.24
N GLU A 97 -8.99 17.37 38.95
CA GLU A 97 -8.77 18.74 38.45
C GLU A 97 -9.46 18.97 37.10
N LYS A 98 -9.30 18.04 36.14
CA LYS A 98 -10.00 18.09 34.84
C LYS A 98 -11.51 18.08 34.99
N ALA A 99 -12.05 17.23 35.87
CA ALA A 99 -13.49 17.16 36.14
C ALA A 99 -14.02 18.46 36.76
N LYS A 100 -13.29 19.04 37.71
CA LYS A 100 -13.64 20.35 38.29
C LYS A 100 -13.66 21.44 37.23
N LEU A 101 -12.65 21.49 36.37
CA LEU A 101 -12.58 22.46 35.27
C LEU A 101 -13.76 22.29 34.30
N TYR A 102 -14.08 21.05 33.92
CA TYR A 102 -15.23 20.75 33.07
C TYR A 102 -16.54 21.23 33.68
N ASN A 103 -16.77 20.96 34.97
CA ASN A 103 -17.97 21.42 35.66
C ASN A 103 -18.06 22.95 35.70
N GLN A 104 -16.94 23.64 35.97
CA GLN A 104 -16.90 25.11 35.96
C GLN A 104 -17.21 25.70 34.59
N MET A 105 -16.72 25.08 33.50
CA MET A 105 -17.03 25.50 32.13
C MET A 105 -18.48 25.20 31.75
N LYS A 106 -19.01 24.03 32.14
CA LYS A 106 -20.42 23.65 31.90
C LYS A 106 -21.39 24.57 32.63
N GLU A 107 -21.04 25.00 33.84
CA GLU A 107 -21.82 25.96 34.64
C GLU A 107 -21.68 27.40 34.14
N GLY A 108 -20.83 27.67 33.14
CA GLY A 108 -20.58 29.00 32.61
C GLY A 108 -19.80 29.93 33.55
N LYS A 109 -19.19 29.39 34.62
CA LYS A 109 -18.41 30.16 35.59
C LYS A 109 -17.02 30.53 35.08
N LEU A 110 -16.53 29.82 34.06
CA LEU A 110 -15.21 30.00 33.48
C LEU A 110 -15.32 30.03 31.95
N ASP A 111 -14.96 31.16 31.36
CA ASP A 111 -14.94 31.34 29.90
C ASP A 111 -13.53 30.99 29.39
N PRO A 112 -13.37 29.93 28.58
CA PRO A 112 -12.06 29.48 28.14
C PRO A 112 -11.36 30.46 27.16
N GLY A 113 -12.07 31.48 26.67
CA GLY A 113 -11.53 32.47 25.72
C GLY A 113 -11.49 31.94 24.28
N GLU A 114 -11.31 32.86 23.32
CA GLU A 114 -11.43 32.56 21.88
C GLU A 114 -10.32 31.65 21.33
N ASN A 115 -9.14 31.62 21.97
CA ASN A 115 -7.98 30.82 21.55
C ASN A 115 -7.82 29.52 22.33
N SER A 116 -8.90 29.02 22.94
CA SER A 116 -8.83 27.78 23.69
C SER A 116 -8.77 26.55 22.79
N GLU A 117 -7.92 25.57 23.14
CA GLU A 117 -7.80 24.30 22.41
C GLU A 117 -8.98 23.34 22.69
N PHE A 118 -10.06 23.80 23.32
CA PHE A 118 -11.19 22.96 23.64
C PHE A 118 -12.02 22.67 22.38
N LEU A 119 -12.27 21.39 22.13
CA LEU A 119 -13.05 20.94 20.98
C LEU A 119 -14.54 21.31 21.08
N VAL A 120 -15.03 21.56 22.30
CA VAL A 120 -16.44 21.84 22.58
C VAL A 120 -16.60 23.31 22.94
N ASP A 121 -17.41 24.03 22.17
CA ASP A 121 -17.90 25.35 22.54
C ASP A 121 -19.01 25.19 23.59
N PHE A 122 -18.64 25.39 24.85
CA PHE A 122 -19.56 25.25 25.98
C PHE A 122 -20.70 26.27 25.95
N LYS A 123 -20.50 27.45 25.35
CA LYS A 123 -21.56 28.47 25.26
C LYS A 123 -22.69 27.99 24.34
N ARG A 124 -22.33 27.46 23.18
CA ARG A 124 -23.28 26.87 22.24
C ARG A 124 -23.99 25.67 22.85
N LYS A 125 -23.25 24.79 23.52
CA LYS A 125 -23.83 23.58 24.14
C LYS A 125 -24.87 23.92 25.21
N ILE A 126 -24.62 24.91 26.06
CA ILE A 126 -25.58 25.33 27.11
C ILE A 126 -26.88 25.85 26.48
N GLN A 127 -26.80 26.56 25.35
CA GLN A 127 -27.98 27.05 24.63
C GLN A 127 -28.82 25.88 24.09
N THR A 128 -28.18 24.91 23.42
CA THR A 128 -28.86 23.72 22.92
C THR A 128 -29.49 22.90 24.05
N ASP A 129 -28.76 22.67 25.16
CA ASP A 129 -29.28 21.93 26.32
C ASP A 129 -30.52 22.63 26.94
N GLN A 130 -30.63 23.97 26.86
CA GLN A 130 -31.80 24.72 27.34
C GLN A 130 -32.99 24.67 26.37
N GLU A 131 -32.74 24.58 25.06
CA GLU A 131 -33.78 24.44 24.04
C GLU A 131 -34.41 23.04 24.13
N ASP A 132 -33.59 22.00 24.25
CA ASP A 132 -34.03 20.60 24.40
C ASP A 132 -34.92 20.40 25.65
N LEU A 133 -34.62 21.11 26.75
CA LEU A 133 -35.42 21.06 27.97
C LEU A 133 -36.80 21.73 27.81
N LYS A 134 -36.91 22.77 26.98
CA LYS A 134 -38.20 23.44 26.71
C LYS A 134 -39.10 22.60 25.80
N GLU A 135 -38.52 21.95 24.79
CA GLU A 135 -39.28 21.05 23.91
C GLU A 135 -39.82 19.81 24.64
N GLY A 136 -39.15 19.37 25.71
CA GLY A 136 -39.60 18.24 26.53
C GLY A 136 -40.70 18.54 27.55
N GLU A 137 -40.97 19.81 27.90
CA GLU A 137 -42.05 20.20 28.83
C GLU A 137 -43.37 20.51 28.11
N GLU A 138 -43.37 20.70 26.79
CA GLU A 138 -44.56 20.98 25.97
C GLU A 138 -45.21 19.74 25.33
N GLY A 139 -44.70 18.53 25.59
CA GLY A 139 -45.23 17.24 25.12
C GLY A 139 -45.85 16.38 26.21
#